data_AF-I9QSM4-F1
#
_entry.id   AF-I9QSM4-F1
#
_cell.length_a   1.000
_cell.length_b   1.000
_cell.length_c   1.000
_cell.angle_alpha   90.00
_cell.angle_beta   90.00
_cell.angle_gamma   90.00
#
_symmetry.space_group_name_H-M   'P 1'
#
loop_
_entity.id
_entity.type
_entity.pdbx_description
1 polymer ?
#
loop_
_entity_poly.entity_id
_entity_poly.type
_entity_poly.pdbx_seq_one_letter_code
_entity_poly.pdbx_strand_id
1 'polypeptide(L)'
;MKTKLLFLFAWLMLAITGCSAGEPQTDLPSTSPVEKPEEPVEPSGDKKVLIAYFSHTGNTRTIAGYIHDTVKSDLVEIQTADT
;
A
#
# COMPACT_ATOMS: atom_id res chain seq x y z
N MET A 1 -4.18 30.50 22.04
CA MET A 1 -4.16 29.55 20.91
C MET A 1 -3.91 30.20 19.54
N LYS A 2 -4.37 31.44 19.29
CA LYS A 2 -4.18 32.16 18.01
C LYS A 2 -2.72 32.43 17.62
N THR A 3 -1.85 32.78 18.57
CA THR A 3 -0.42 33.04 18.29
C THR A 3 0.38 31.77 18.00
N LYS A 4 0.04 30.64 18.64
CA LYS A 4 0.67 29.34 18.35
C LYS A 4 0.25 28.78 16.99
N LEU A 5 -0.97 29.09 16.54
CA LEU A 5 -1.47 28.74 15.21
C LEU A 5 -0.80 29.57 14.10
N LEU A 6 -0.48 30.85 14.39
CA LEU A 6 0.29 31.73 13.49
C LEU A 6 1.76 31.29 13.34
N PHE A 7 2.39 30.81 14.42
CA PHE A 7 3.75 30.25 14.33
C PHE A 7 3.82 28.94 13.53
N LEU A 8 2.77 28.12 13.54
CA LEU A 8 2.72 26.87 12.78
C LEU A 8 2.64 27.10 11.26
N PHE A 9 1.89 28.13 10.83
CA PHE A 9 1.74 28.47 9.41
C PHE A 9 3.03 29.04 8.79
N ALA A 10 3.83 29.75 9.59
CA ALA A 10 5.10 30.31 9.14
C ALA A 10 6.17 29.24 8.86
N TRP A 11 6.08 28.06 9.48
CA TRP A 11 6.98 26.93 9.22
C TRP A 11 6.64 26.12 7.97
N LEU A 12 5.40 26.24 7.46
CA LEU A 12 4.95 25.47 6.30
C LEU A 12 5.44 26.04 4.96
N MET A 13 5.94 27.28 4.94
CA MET A 13 6.34 27.99 3.72
C MET A 13 7.84 27.89 3.39
N LEU A 14 8.63 27.12 4.14
CA LEU A 14 10.09 27.03 3.98
C LEU A 14 10.60 25.76 3.27
N ALA A 15 9.73 25.03 2.57
CA ALA A 15 10.05 23.74 1.97
C ALA A 15 9.93 23.69 0.43
N ILE A 16 10.05 24.83 -0.26
CA ILE A 16 10.12 24.86 -1.73
C ILE A 16 11.42 25.53 -2.19
N THR A 17 12.55 24.92 -1.83
CA THR A 17 13.82 25.20 -2.49
C THR A 17 13.95 24.25 -3.68
N GLY A 18 13.31 24.62 -4.80
CA GLY A 18 13.52 23.96 -6.08
C GLY A 18 14.89 24.35 -6.62
N CYS A 19 15.84 23.42 -6.63
CA CYS A 19 17.09 23.60 -7.33
C CYS A 19 16.92 23.15 -8.78
N SER A 20 17.21 24.05 -9.70
CA SER A 20 17.14 23.89 -11.15
C SER A 20 18.57 23.87 -11.72
N ALA A 21 18.77 23.01 -12.72
CA ALA A 21 19.87 22.92 -13.71
C ALA A 21 21.11 22.06 -13.41
N GLY A 22 21.34 21.06 -14.28
CA GLY A 22 22.68 20.65 -14.76
C GLY A 22 23.00 19.14 -14.74
N GLU A 23 22.78 18.44 -15.86
CA GLU A 23 23.47 17.17 -16.23
C GLU A 23 24.94 17.47 -16.63
N PRO A 24 25.92 16.53 -16.74
CA PRO A 24 25.83 15.07 -16.93
C PRO A 24 26.78 14.20 -16.09
N GLN A 25 26.46 12.92 -15.87
CA GLN A 25 27.47 11.88 -15.66
C GLN A 25 27.10 10.59 -16.42
N THR A 26 27.87 10.34 -17.47
CA THR A 26 28.14 9.02 -18.01
C THR A 26 28.88 8.21 -16.95
N ASP A 27 28.37 7.04 -16.56
CA ASP A 27 29.15 5.79 -16.49
C ASP A 27 28.35 4.59 -15.92
N LEU A 28 28.41 3.49 -16.69
CA LEU A 28 28.14 2.07 -16.39
C LEU A 28 26.70 1.51 -16.51
N PRO A 29 26.51 0.41 -17.28
CA PRO A 29 25.25 -0.33 -17.31
C PRO A 29 25.22 -1.29 -16.11
N SER A 30 24.54 -0.90 -15.04
CA SER A 30 24.06 -1.85 -14.04
C SER A 30 22.60 -2.13 -14.36
N THR A 31 22.36 -3.19 -15.13
CA THR A 31 21.00 -3.72 -15.36
C THR A 31 20.53 -4.38 -14.07
N SER A 32 20.21 -3.57 -13.06
CA SER A 32 19.31 -3.99 -12.00
C SER A 32 17.96 -4.23 -12.68
N PRO A 33 17.33 -5.41 -12.55
CA PRO A 33 15.97 -5.56 -13.02
C PRO A 33 15.13 -4.46 -12.36
N VAL A 34 14.63 -3.53 -13.18
CA VAL A 34 13.55 -2.66 -12.78
C VAL A 34 12.42 -3.61 -12.40
N GLU A 35 12.18 -3.80 -11.10
CA GLU A 35 10.93 -4.41 -10.62
C GLU A 35 9.82 -3.45 -11.03
N LYS A 36 9.36 -3.63 -12.27
CA LYS A 36 8.11 -3.08 -12.75
C LYS A 36 7.08 -3.51 -11.71
N PRO A 37 6.31 -2.59 -11.09
CA PRO A 37 5.21 -2.97 -10.23
C PRO A 37 4.37 -4.02 -10.98
N GLU A 38 4.31 -5.25 -10.45
CA GLU A 38 3.42 -6.25 -10.99
C GLU A 38 2.02 -5.68 -10.83
N GLU A 39 1.42 -5.25 -11.94
CA GLU A 39 0.02 -4.89 -11.97
C GLU A 39 -0.76 -6.08 -11.39
N PRO A 40 -1.65 -5.86 -10.41
CA PRO A 40 -2.42 -6.94 -9.82
C PRO A 40 -3.06 -7.76 -10.94
N VAL A 41 -2.60 -9.01 -11.09
CA VAL A 41 -3.14 -9.90 -12.10
C VAL A 41 -4.58 -10.18 -11.68
N GLU A 42 -5.54 -9.60 -12.38
CA GLU A 42 -6.93 -9.95 -12.15
C GLU A 42 -7.07 -11.46 -12.35
N PRO A 43 -7.71 -12.17 -11.41
CA PRO A 43 -7.90 -13.60 -11.55
C PRO A 43 -8.68 -13.86 -12.84
N SER A 44 -7.99 -14.42 -13.84
CA SER A 44 -8.58 -14.82 -15.11
C SER A 44 -9.78 -15.73 -14.86
N GLY A 45 -10.89 -15.49 -15.57
CA GLY A 45 -12.18 -16.15 -15.39
C GLY A 45 -12.14 -17.68 -15.21
N ASP A 46 -13.09 -18.16 -14.40
CA ASP A 46 -13.38 -19.53 -13.95
C ASP A 46 -12.54 -20.13 -12.82
N LYS A 47 -11.66 -19.36 -12.18
CA LYS A 47 -10.95 -19.85 -10.98
C LYS A 47 -11.83 -19.72 -9.73
N LYS A 48 -12.10 -20.84 -9.06
CA LYS A 48 -12.70 -20.85 -7.72
C LYS A 48 -11.62 -20.57 -6.68
N VAL A 49 -11.72 -19.43 -6.01
CA VAL A 49 -10.78 -19.00 -4.98
C VAL A 49 -11.49 -19.04 -3.63
N LEU A 50 -10.80 -19.54 -2.59
CA LEU A 50 -11.27 -19.51 -1.21
C LEU A 50 -10.26 -18.75 -0.35
N ILE A 51 -10.73 -17.75 0.39
CA ILE A 51 -9.97 -17.07 1.42
C ILE A 51 -10.40 -17.61 2.78
N ALA A 52 -9.51 -18.32 3.46
CA ALA A 52 -9.70 -18.74 4.85
C ALA A 52 -8.79 -17.90 5.76
N TYR A 53 -9.35 -17.27 6.80
CA TYR A 53 -8.59 -16.40 7.70
C TYR A 53 -9.03 -16.54 9.15
N PHE A 54 -8.16 -16.19 10.10
CA PHE A 54 -8.51 -16.00 11.52
C PHE A 54 -8.32 -14.53 11.90
N SER A 55 -9.19 -14.00 12.76
CA SER A 55 -8.99 -12.66 13.32
C SER A 55 -9.38 -12.59 14.79
N HIS A 56 -8.44 -12.17 15.63
CA HIS A 56 -8.71 -11.96 17.06
C HIS A 56 -9.33 -10.58 17.32
N THR A 57 -8.72 -9.51 16.79
CA THR A 57 -9.16 -8.11 17.01
C THR A 57 -9.79 -7.46 15.78
N GLY A 58 -9.94 -8.18 14.67
CA GLY A 58 -10.60 -7.71 13.45
C GLY A 58 -9.67 -7.17 12.35
N ASN A 59 -8.37 -6.98 12.61
CA ASN A 59 -7.44 -6.47 11.58
C ASN A 59 -7.39 -7.38 10.34
N THR A 60 -7.23 -8.68 10.55
CA THR A 60 -7.22 -9.67 9.46
C THR A 60 -8.56 -9.75 8.75
N ARG A 61 -9.69 -9.61 9.48
CA ARG A 61 -11.03 -9.57 8.88
C ARG A 61 -11.15 -8.44 7.87
N THR A 62 -10.67 -7.25 8.23
CA THR A 62 -10.68 -6.08 7.34
C THR A 62 -9.91 -6.36 6.04
N ILE A 63 -8.68 -6.87 6.13
CA ILE A 63 -7.86 -7.13 4.95
C ILE A 63 -8.42 -8.31 4.13
N ALA A 64 -8.91 -9.36 4.76
CA ALA A 64 -9.52 -10.49 4.07
C ALA A 64 -10.76 -10.07 3.26
N GLY A 65 -11.55 -9.12 3.78
CA GLY A 65 -12.66 -8.50 3.05
C GLY A 65 -12.18 -7.75 1.80
N TYR A 66 -11.16 -6.91 1.91
CA TYR A 66 -10.59 -6.20 0.74
C TYR A 66 -10.08 -7.15 -0.33
N ILE A 67 -9.41 -8.24 0.07
CA ILE A 67 -8.91 -9.24 -0.88
C ILE A 67 -10.09 -9.96 -1.54
N HIS A 68 -11.10 -10.40 -0.77
CA HIS A 68 -12.32 -11.03 -1.28
C HIS A 68 -13.02 -10.17 -2.34
N ASP A 69 -13.18 -8.88 -2.07
CA ASP A 69 -13.81 -7.93 -2.99
C ASP A 69 -13.01 -7.74 -4.27
N THR A 70 -11.68 -7.79 -4.18
CA THR A 70 -10.76 -7.63 -5.31
C THR A 70 -10.76 -8.87 -6.21
N VAL A 71 -10.65 -10.06 -5.62
CA VAL A 71 -10.48 -11.31 -6.40
C VAL A 71 -11.78 -12.06 -6.67
N LYS A 72 -12.92 -11.59 -6.14
CA LYS A 72 -14.24 -12.22 -6.24
C LYS A 72 -14.21 -13.70 -5.83
N SER A 73 -13.80 -13.95 -4.59
CA SER A 73 -13.61 -15.29 -4.02
C SER A 73 -14.74 -15.71 -3.08
N ASP A 74 -14.69 -16.94 -2.56
CA ASP A 74 -15.38 -17.29 -1.32
C ASP A 74 -14.56 -16.83 -0.10
N LEU A 75 -15.22 -16.63 1.05
CA LEU A 75 -14.61 -16.12 2.28
C LEU A 75 -15.09 -16.92 3.49
N VAL A 76 -14.16 -17.45 4.29
CA VAL A 76 -14.44 -18.22 5.52
C VAL A 76 -13.57 -17.71 6.67
N GLU A 77 -14.20 -17.47 7.82
CA GLU A 77 -13.49 -17.14 9.06
C GLU A 77 -13.31 -18.39 9.94
N ILE A 78 -12.07 -18.68 10.29
CA ILE A 78 -11.67 -19.73 11.23
C ILE A 78 -11.99 -19.24 12.64
N GLN A 79 -12.71 -20.06 13.41
CA GLN A 79 -13.03 -19.79 14.82
C GLN A 79 -12.14 -20.65 15.72
N THR A 80 -11.76 -20.10 16.88
CA THR A 80 -11.08 -20.89 17.92
C THR A 80 -12.09 -21.82 18.60
N ALA A 81 -11.66 -23.02 18.97
CA ALA A 81 -12.44 -23.85 19.88
C ALA A 81 -12.38 -23.24 21.29
N ASP A 82 -13.46 -23.38 22.05
CA ASP A 82 -13.44 -23.09 23.48
C ASP A 82 -12.49 -24.08 24.16
N THR A 83 -11.50 -23.56 24.90
CA THR A 83 -10.56 -24.34 25.72
C THR A 83 -10.92 -24.27 27.19
#